data_AF-A0A0L9UMR2-F1
#
_entry.id   AF-A0A0L9UMR2-F1
#
_cell.length_a   1.000
_cell.length_b   1.000
_cell.length_c   1.000
_cell.angle_alpha   90.00
_cell.angle_beta   90.00
_cell.angle_gamma   90.00
#
_symmetry.space_group_name_H-M   'P 1'
#
loop_
_entity.id
_entity.type
_entity.pdbx_description
1 polymer ?
#
loop_
_entity_poly.entity_id
_entity_poly.type
_entity_poly.pdbx_seq_one_letter_code
_entity_poly.pdbx_strand_id
1 'polypeptide(L)'
;MTPNDGGSGDGQQWRQQRWSDKDVGFVAMLCRVVDVSVFYSWLVLGLSGLDGRLLTARPSPKVADLGFVGEVARVDPTILCSLIDTNHIPVVTSVAVAVEDSGQPYNINADTVAGELAAALGARS
;
A
#
# COMPACT_ATOMS: atom_id res chain seq x y z
N MET A 1 13.25 30.72 37.83
CA MET A 1 13.38 29.40 38.47
C MET A 1 12.97 28.35 37.44
N THR A 2 13.94 27.68 36.83
CA THR A 2 13.78 26.37 36.16
C THR A 2 14.03 25.27 37.22
N PRO A 3 13.98 23.97 36.89
CA PRO A 3 12.96 23.13 36.20
C PRO A 3 12.59 21.87 37.03
N ASN A 4 11.60 21.05 36.63
CA ASN A 4 11.67 19.56 36.77
C ASN A 4 10.53 18.82 36.01
N ASP A 5 10.79 18.45 34.77
CA ASP A 5 11.00 17.09 34.23
C ASP A 5 10.16 15.90 34.76
N GLY A 6 9.51 15.18 33.83
CA GLY A 6 9.29 13.72 33.96
C GLY A 6 7.91 13.20 33.54
N GLY A 7 7.78 12.69 32.31
CA GLY A 7 6.60 11.92 31.88
C GLY A 7 6.57 11.61 30.38
N SER A 8 7.19 10.49 30.02
CA SER A 8 7.25 9.85 28.71
C SER A 8 5.89 9.48 28.08
N GLY A 9 5.79 9.61 26.75
CA GLY A 9 4.85 8.84 25.91
C GLY A 9 3.78 9.67 25.20
N ASP A 10 3.92 9.81 23.87
CA ASP A 10 3.00 9.19 22.91
C ASP A 10 2.95 9.94 21.57
N GLY A 11 3.68 9.41 20.60
CA GLY A 11 3.54 9.70 19.17
C GLY A 11 2.21 9.19 18.58
N GLN A 12 1.08 9.56 19.18
CA GLN A 12 -0.26 9.07 18.85
C GLN A 12 -1.25 10.19 18.47
N GLN A 13 -0.76 11.34 18.02
CA GLN A 13 -1.61 12.49 17.68
C GLN A 13 -2.25 12.43 16.28
N TRP A 14 -1.90 11.45 15.42
CA TRP A 14 -2.43 11.36 14.05
C TRP A 14 -3.81 10.67 13.93
N ARG A 15 -4.39 10.20 15.05
CA ARG A 15 -5.68 9.48 15.09
C ARG A 15 -6.95 10.32 14.83
N GLN A 16 -6.83 11.62 14.54
CA GLN A 16 -7.99 12.52 14.34
C GLN A 16 -8.12 13.11 12.93
N GLN A 17 -7.71 12.40 11.89
CA GLN A 17 -8.11 12.76 10.52
C GLN A 17 -9.19 11.81 10.04
N ARG A 18 -10.41 12.32 10.08
CA ARG A 18 -11.65 11.73 9.56
C ARG A 18 -11.62 11.86 8.03
N TRP A 19 -11.41 10.75 7.32
CA TRP A 19 -11.40 10.75 5.86
C TRP A 19 -12.85 10.72 5.37
N SER A 20 -13.26 11.75 4.64
CA SER A 20 -14.59 11.88 4.04
C SER A 20 -14.60 11.16 2.69
N ASP A 21 -15.78 10.70 2.25
CA ASP A 21 -16.08 9.95 1.00
C ASP A 21 -15.66 10.63 -0.33
N LYS A 22 -14.67 11.53 -0.33
CA LYS A 22 -14.21 12.32 -1.49
C LYS A 22 -12.71 12.35 -1.70
N ASP A 23 -11.91 11.78 -0.79
CA ASP A 23 -10.45 11.81 -0.91
C ASP A 23 -9.94 10.54 -1.61
N VAL A 24 -10.03 10.62 -2.94
CA VAL A 24 -9.41 9.73 -3.91
C VAL A 24 -8.00 9.32 -3.48
N GLY A 25 -7.82 8.02 -3.27
CA GLY A 25 -6.59 7.41 -2.79
C GLY A 25 -5.40 7.73 -3.70
N PHE A 26 -4.56 8.64 -3.25
CA PHE A 26 -3.21 8.82 -3.76
C PHE A 26 -2.23 8.36 -2.69
N VAL A 27 -1.83 7.09 -2.77
CA VAL A 27 -0.58 6.64 -2.17
C VAL A 27 0.25 6.02 -3.28
N ALA A 28 1.21 6.80 -3.77
CA ALA A 28 2.26 6.31 -4.65
C ALA A 28 3.26 5.52 -3.80
N MET A 29 3.14 4.20 -3.82
CA MET A 29 4.19 3.36 -3.26
C MET A 29 5.36 3.34 -4.25
N LEU A 30 6.40 4.12 -3.97
CA LEU A 30 7.68 3.98 -4.65
C LEU A 30 8.39 2.76 -4.04
N CYS A 31 8.49 1.67 -4.81
CA CYS A 31 9.23 0.50 -4.38
C CYS A 31 10.72 0.85 -4.27
N ARG A 32 11.25 0.90 -3.05
CA ARG A 32 12.69 1.05 -2.78
C ARG A 32 13.38 -0.31 -2.81
N VAL A 33 13.31 -1.01 -3.94
CA VAL A 33 13.96 -2.33 -4.14
C VAL A 33 14.97 -2.34 -5.29
N VAL A 34 15.11 -1.24 -6.04
CA VAL A 34 16.17 -1.11 -7.05
C VAL A 34 17.19 -0.08 -6.59
N ASP A 35 18.47 -0.48 -6.59
CA ASP A 35 19.60 0.43 -6.41
C ASP A 35 19.40 1.69 -7.26
N VAL A 36 19.53 2.87 -6.66
CA VAL A 36 19.24 4.20 -7.24
C VAL A 36 20.38 4.65 -8.18
N SER A 37 20.75 3.78 -9.10
CA SER A 37 21.74 4.05 -10.13
C SER A 37 21.14 3.66 -11.49
N VAL A 38 20.86 4.67 -12.33
CA VAL A 38 20.37 4.59 -13.73
C VAL A 38 18.85 4.73 -13.92
N PHE A 39 18.34 5.96 -13.80
CA PHE A 39 16.96 6.32 -14.18
C PHE A 39 16.79 6.69 -15.68
N TYR A 40 17.88 6.91 -16.42
CA TYR A 40 17.79 7.57 -17.74
C TYR A 40 17.17 6.71 -18.86
N SER A 41 16.93 5.42 -18.63
CA SER A 41 16.38 4.49 -19.66
C SER A 41 15.28 3.54 -19.17
N TRP A 42 14.82 3.66 -17.92
CA TRP A 42 13.75 2.81 -17.40
C TRP A 42 12.39 3.49 -17.53
N LEU A 43 11.37 2.74 -17.95
CA LEU A 43 10.00 3.22 -18.01
C LEU A 43 9.31 2.97 -16.66
N VAL A 44 8.70 4.02 -16.11
CA VAL A 44 7.91 3.97 -14.88
C VAL A 44 6.46 3.67 -15.24
N LEU A 45 5.87 2.66 -14.60
CA LEU A 45 4.50 2.21 -14.87
C LEU A 45 3.65 2.25 -13.59
N GLY A 46 2.57 3.02 -13.64
CA GLY A 46 1.58 3.05 -12.56
C GLY A 46 0.64 1.85 -12.65
N LEU A 47 0.51 1.12 -11.54
CA LEU A 47 -0.41 0.01 -11.36
C LEU A 47 -1.29 0.24 -10.13
N SER A 48 -2.49 -0.30 -10.18
CA SER A 48 -3.37 -0.50 -9.03
C SER A 48 -3.33 -1.96 -8.59
N GLY A 49 -3.83 -2.25 -7.39
CA GLY A 49 -4.02 -3.63 -6.95
C GLY A 49 -4.99 -4.44 -7.84
N LEU A 50 -5.80 -3.78 -8.68
CA LEU A 50 -6.72 -4.44 -9.59
C LEU A 50 -6.00 -4.97 -10.85
N ASP A 51 -4.90 -4.33 -11.25
CA ASP A 51 -4.20 -4.67 -12.48
C ASP A 51 -3.58 -6.06 -12.37
N GLY A 52 -4.00 -6.96 -13.26
CA GLY A 52 -3.59 -8.37 -13.21
C GLY A 52 -4.02 -9.11 -11.93
N ARG A 53 -4.95 -8.57 -11.14
CA ARG A 53 -5.29 -9.05 -9.78
C ARG A 53 -4.09 -9.09 -8.83
N LEU A 54 -3.20 -8.10 -8.96
CA LEU A 54 -2.01 -7.96 -8.13
C LEU A 54 -2.33 -8.05 -6.64
N LEU A 55 -3.42 -7.41 -6.20
CA LEU A 55 -3.92 -7.46 -4.84
C LEU A 55 -5.39 -7.88 -4.82
N THR A 56 -5.73 -8.75 -3.88
CA THR A 56 -7.12 -9.02 -3.50
C THR A 56 -7.35 -8.49 -2.10
N ALA A 57 -8.41 -7.71 -1.91
CA ALA A 57 -8.81 -7.21 -0.61
C ALA A 57 -9.73 -8.20 0.12
N ARG A 58 -9.77 -8.08 1.44
CA ARG A 58 -10.91 -8.49 2.27
C ARG A 58 -11.36 -7.31 3.15
N PRO A 59 -12.64 -7.21 3.52
CA PRO A 59 -13.10 -6.16 4.42
C PRO A 59 -12.33 -6.20 5.75
N SER A 60 -11.92 -5.05 6.26
CA SER A 60 -11.31 -4.98 7.60
C SER A 60 -12.35 -5.32 8.66
N PRO A 61 -11.97 -5.93 9.80
CA PRO A 61 -12.88 -6.09 10.94
C PRO A 61 -13.46 -4.77 11.44
N LYS A 62 -12.83 -3.63 11.11
CA LYS A 62 -13.26 -2.27 11.45
C LYS A 62 -14.02 -1.58 10.32
N VAL A 63 -14.49 -2.31 9.30
CA VAL A 63 -15.23 -1.75 8.15
C VAL A 63 -16.47 -0.96 8.59
N ALA A 64 -17.13 -1.36 9.68
CA ALA A 64 -18.29 -0.66 10.23
C ALA A 64 -17.96 0.76 10.74
N ASP A 65 -16.73 0.98 11.21
CA ASP A 65 -16.28 2.26 11.75
C ASP A 65 -15.51 3.11 10.73
N LEU A 66 -14.82 2.45 9.78
CA LEU A 66 -13.88 3.07 8.85
C LEU A 66 -14.39 3.16 7.40
N GLY A 67 -15.54 2.57 7.08
CA GLY A 67 -16.05 2.52 5.71
C GLY A 67 -15.26 1.55 4.83
N PHE A 68 -14.92 1.95 3.60
CA PHE A 68 -14.26 1.10 2.58
C PHE A 68 -12.76 0.85 2.84
N VAL A 69 -12.43 0.39 4.05
CA VAL A 69 -11.08 0.01 4.45
C VAL A 69 -10.96 -1.52 4.48
N GLY A 70 -9.90 -2.02 3.85
CA GLY A 70 -9.64 -3.45 3.70
C GLY A 70 -8.26 -3.86 4.20
N GLU A 71 -8.06 -5.17 4.20
CA GLU A 71 -6.77 -5.83 4.42
C GLU A 71 -6.38 -6.61 3.17
N VAL A 72 -5.09 -6.91 3.02
CA VAL A 72 -4.61 -7.78 1.94
C VAL A 72 -5.06 -9.21 2.23
N ALA A 73 -5.86 -9.79 1.32
CA ALA A 73 -6.26 -11.19 1.37
C ALA A 73 -5.33 -12.08 0.55
N ARG A 74 -4.83 -11.55 -0.59
CA ARG A 74 -3.91 -12.26 -1.48
C ARG A 74 -3.08 -11.26 -2.28
N VAL A 75 -1.84 -11.65 -2.58
CA VAL A 75 -0.96 -10.99 -3.54
C VAL A 75 -0.65 -11.94 -4.70
N ASP A 76 -0.68 -11.43 -5.93
CA ASP A 76 -0.20 -12.13 -7.13
C ASP A 76 0.86 -11.27 -7.83
N PRO A 77 2.16 -11.52 -7.61
CA PRO A 77 3.23 -10.66 -8.12
C PRO A 77 3.54 -10.88 -9.61
N THR A 78 2.81 -11.74 -10.32
CA THR A 78 3.15 -12.15 -11.70
C THR A 78 3.37 -10.96 -12.65
N ILE A 79 2.50 -9.95 -12.57
CA ILE A 79 2.63 -8.72 -13.38
C ILE A 79 3.87 -7.92 -12.99
N LEU A 80 4.20 -7.84 -11.69
CA LEU A 80 5.39 -7.13 -11.21
C LEU A 80 6.67 -7.82 -11.66
N CYS A 81 6.75 -9.15 -11.54
CA CYS A 81 7.89 -9.92 -12.01
C CYS A 81 8.14 -9.66 -13.50
N SER A 82 7.08 -9.65 -14.31
CA SER A 82 7.18 -9.43 -15.76
C SER A 82 7.70 -8.02 -16.11
N LEU A 83 7.28 -7.00 -15.34
CA LEU A 83 7.74 -5.63 -15.52
C LEU A 83 9.19 -5.44 -15.06
N ILE A 84 9.55 -6.03 -13.92
CA ILE A 84 10.92 -5.99 -13.39
C ILE A 84 11.90 -6.69 -14.36
N ASP A 85 11.53 -7.86 -14.88
CA ASP A 85 12.33 -8.63 -15.84
C ASP A 85 12.56 -7.87 -17.17
N THR A 86 11.71 -6.88 -17.47
CA THR A 86 11.79 -6.05 -18.68
C THR A 86 12.34 -4.64 -18.42
N ASN A 87 13.01 -4.42 -17.28
CA ASN A 87 13.60 -3.13 -16.89
C ASN A 87 12.58 -1.99 -16.73
N HIS A 88 11.42 -2.30 -16.14
CA HIS A 88 10.42 -1.29 -15.77
C HIS A 88 10.37 -1.09 -14.25
N ILE A 89 10.05 0.13 -13.82
CA ILE A 89 9.81 0.45 -12.40
C ILE A 89 8.29 0.48 -12.17
N PRO A 90 7.69 -0.56 -11.57
CA PRO A 90 6.28 -0.50 -11.20
C PRO A 90 6.06 0.39 -9.96
N VAL A 91 5.04 1.23 -10.02
CA VAL A 91 4.54 2.05 -8.92
C VAL A 91 3.11 1.60 -8.61
N VAL A 92 2.89 1.05 -7.41
CA VAL A 92 1.62 0.39 -7.07
C VAL A 92 0.79 1.29 -6.14
N THR A 93 -0.51 1.43 -6.40
CA THR A 93 -1.46 2.06 -5.48
C THR A 93 -2.07 1.03 -4.53
N SER A 94 -2.35 1.42 -3.28
CA SER A 94 -2.83 0.53 -2.21
C SER A 94 -4.35 0.31 -2.23
N VAL A 95 -4.94 0.18 -3.42
CA VAL A 95 -6.38 -0.08 -3.62
C VAL A 95 -6.55 -1.44 -4.26
N ALA A 96 -7.48 -2.24 -3.73
CA ALA A 96 -7.78 -3.57 -4.24
C ALA A 96 -9.27 -3.89 -4.09
N VAL A 97 -9.75 -4.88 -4.85
CA VAL A 97 -11.15 -5.32 -4.79
C VAL A 97 -11.28 -6.64 -4.02
N ALA A 98 -12.39 -6.78 -3.30
CA ALA A 98 -12.75 -8.07 -2.72
C ALA A 98 -13.37 -8.98 -3.77
N VAL A 99 -13.00 -10.27 -3.76
CA VAL A 99 -13.58 -11.27 -4.66
C VAL A 99 -15.04 -11.54 -4.29
N GLU A 100 -15.37 -11.49 -3.00
CA GLU A 100 -16.67 -11.88 -2.47
C GLU A 100 -17.71 -10.76 -2.54
N ASP A 101 -17.27 -9.50 -2.54
CA ASP A 101 -18.15 -8.34 -2.34
C ASP A 101 -18.40 -7.55 -3.63
N SER A 102 -18.84 -8.24 -4.68
CA SER A 102 -19.25 -7.67 -5.98
C SER A 102 -18.20 -6.81 -6.72
N GLY A 103 -16.92 -6.89 -6.33
CA GLY A 103 -15.86 -6.03 -6.87
C GLY A 103 -15.78 -4.65 -6.21
N GLN A 104 -16.32 -4.48 -5.01
CA GLN A 104 -16.17 -3.26 -4.21
C GLN A 104 -14.68 -2.97 -3.95
N PRO A 105 -14.17 -1.77 -4.31
CA PRO A 105 -12.82 -1.35 -3.97
C PRO A 105 -12.69 -1.01 -2.49
N TYR A 106 -11.54 -1.37 -1.92
CA TYR A 106 -11.12 -1.05 -0.56
C TYR A 106 -9.78 -0.33 -0.57
N ASN A 107 -9.64 0.67 0.30
CA ASN A 107 -8.38 1.28 0.61
C ASN A 107 -7.64 0.43 1.65
N ILE A 108 -6.40 0.06 1.35
CA ILE A 108 -5.55 -0.72 2.24
C ILE A 108 -4.41 0.16 2.71
N ASN A 109 -3.95 -0.04 3.95
CA ASN A 109 -2.76 0.64 4.44
C ASN A 109 -1.55 0.33 3.52
N ALA A 110 -0.89 1.38 3.04
CA ALA A 110 0.20 1.24 2.07
C ALA A 110 1.45 0.57 2.63
N ASP A 111 1.77 0.73 3.93
CA ASP A 111 2.88 0.01 4.56
C ASP A 111 2.57 -1.49 4.63
N THR A 112 1.30 -1.86 4.86
CA THR A 112 0.85 -3.26 4.79
C THR A 112 0.99 -3.81 3.38
N VAL A 113 0.50 -3.08 2.36
CA VAL A 113 0.68 -3.47 0.95
C VAL A 113 2.17 -3.63 0.62
N ALA A 114 3.01 -2.73 1.11
CA ALA A 114 4.45 -2.79 0.90
C ALA A 114 5.08 -4.06 1.45
N GLY A 115 4.76 -4.39 2.70
CA GLY A 115 5.27 -5.59 3.37
C GLY A 115 4.82 -6.87 2.67
N GLU A 116 3.55 -6.95 2.28
CA GLU A 116 2.98 -8.10 1.58
C GLU A 116 3.57 -8.28 0.17
N LEU A 117 3.75 -7.18 -0.58
CA LEU A 117 4.42 -7.23 -1.90
C LEU A 117 5.88 -7.65 -1.77
N ALA A 118 6.61 -7.12 -0.79
CA ALA A 118 7.99 -7.50 -0.53
C ALA A 118 8.10 -8.99 -0.18
N ALA A 119 7.21 -9.49 0.69
CA ALA A 119 7.15 -10.90 1.04
C ALA A 119 6.83 -11.78 -0.18
N ALA A 120 5.86 -11.39 -1.02
CA ALA A 120 5.48 -12.13 -2.23
C ALA A 120 6.59 -12.17 -3.29
N LEU A 121 7.39 -11.11 -3.39
CA LEU A 121 8.54 -11.02 -4.30
C LEU A 121 9.81 -11.67 -3.73
N GLY A 122 9.79 -12.14 -2.48
CA GLY A 122 10.98 -12.67 -1.81
C GLY A 122 12.05 -11.61 -1.55
N ALA A 123 11.68 -10.33 -1.49
CA ALA A 123 12.58 -9.24 -1.17
C ALA A 123 13.01 -9.35 0.30
N ARG A 124 14.31 -9.20 0.55
CA ARG A 124 14.84 -9.19 1.93
C ARG A 124 14.72 -7.78 2.51
N SER A 125 14.20 -7.71 3.74
CA SER A 125 14.16 -6.52 4.59
C SER A 125 15.54 -6.10 5.08
#